data_AF-A0A961IWH0-F1
#
_entry.id   AF-A0A961IWH0-F1
#
_cell.length_a   1.000
_cell.length_b   1.000
_cell.length_c   1.000
_cell.angle_alpha   90.00
_cell.angle_beta   90.00
_cell.angle_gamma   90.00
#
_symmetry.space_group_name_H-M   'P 1'
#
loop_
_entity.id
_entity.type
_entity.pdbx_description
1 polymer ?
#
loop_
_entity_poly.entity_id
_entity_poly.type
_entity_poly.pdbx_seq_one_letter_code
_entity_poly.pdbx_strand_id
1 'polypeptide(L)'
;YYSDAVWYLTQMRRWGQIAEPKTDSWYDEVAKSVYKPEIYLEAARLLVDEGLADEADFPWDSDGYKAPTPAEDIIDGIPYDAKAPNAYLDSLPIGLKGEQVVEGTEVKG
;
A
#
# COMPACT_ATOMS: atom_id res chain seq x y z
N TYR A 1 -2.03 -0.58 -8.27
CA TYR A 1 -2.97 0.03 -7.31
C TYR A 1 -2.18 0.80 -6.27
N TYR A 2 -2.71 1.91 -5.72
CA TYR A 2 -2.12 2.63 -4.59
C TYR A 2 -1.90 1.71 -3.39
N SER A 3 -2.80 0.74 -3.18
CA SER A 3 -2.69 -0.25 -2.10
C SER A 3 -1.39 -1.04 -2.10
N ASP A 4 -0.81 -1.29 -3.29
CA ASP A 4 0.46 -2.00 -3.44
C ASP A 4 1.63 -1.10 -3.02
N ALA A 5 1.59 0.19 -3.38
CA ALA A 5 2.60 1.16 -2.92
C ALA A 5 2.54 1.37 -1.41
N VAL A 6 1.33 1.50 -0.84
CA VAL A 6 1.13 1.58 0.61
C VAL A 6 1.67 0.33 1.31
N TRP A 7 1.52 -0.87 0.72
CA TRP A 7 2.06 -2.10 1.30
C TRP A 7 3.59 -2.03 1.42
N TYR A 8 4.28 -1.62 0.36
CA TYR A 8 5.73 -1.48 0.39
C TYR A 8 6.19 -0.46 1.43
N LEU A 9 5.55 0.71 1.49
CA LEU A 9 5.87 1.73 2.49
C LEU A 9 5.61 1.21 3.92
N THR A 10 4.53 0.47 4.12
CA THR A 10 4.19 -0.15 5.41
C THR A 10 5.28 -1.15 5.84
N GLN A 11 5.76 -2.01 4.94
CA GLN A 11 6.86 -2.92 5.26
C GLN A 11 8.20 -2.18 5.46
N MET A 12 8.46 -1.09 4.74
CA MET A 12 9.61 -0.22 4.97
C MET A 12 9.57 0.45 6.36
N ARG A 13 8.37 0.80 6.85
CA ARG A 13 8.19 1.26 8.23
C ARG A 13 8.43 0.12 9.23
N ARG A 14 7.84 -1.06 9.01
CA ARG A 14 7.99 -2.25 9.85
C ARG A 14 9.46 -2.59 10.11
N TRP A 15 10.30 -2.48 9.09
CA TRP A 15 11.70 -2.87 9.12
C TRP A 15 12.70 -1.71 9.23
N GLY A 16 12.22 -0.50 9.48
CA GLY A 16 13.05 0.66 9.84
C GLY A 16 13.73 1.39 8.68
N GLN A 17 13.43 1.08 7.42
CA GLN A 17 13.84 1.93 6.29
C GLN A 17 13.15 3.30 6.34
N ILE A 18 11.90 3.35 6.82
CA ILE A 18 11.23 4.58 7.25
C ILE A 18 11.37 4.66 8.76
N ALA A 19 12.32 5.48 9.21
CA ALA A 19 12.74 5.52 10.61
C ALA A 19 11.66 6.13 11.53
N GLU A 20 10.96 7.14 11.04
CA GLU A 20 9.98 7.89 11.82
C GLU A 20 8.54 7.36 11.60
N PRO A 21 7.68 7.45 12.63
CA PRO A 21 6.25 7.23 12.45
C PRO A 21 5.65 8.18 11.42
N LYS A 22 4.64 7.69 10.70
CA LYS A 22 3.91 8.43 9.67
C LYS A 22 2.42 8.16 9.82
N THR A 23 1.59 9.17 9.56
CA THR A 23 0.14 9.03 9.56
C THR A 23 -0.34 8.19 8.38
N ASP A 24 -1.53 7.58 8.47
CA ASP A 24 -2.13 6.85 7.35
C ASP A 24 -2.24 7.73 6.09
N SER A 25 -2.53 9.02 6.26
CA SER A 25 -2.61 9.99 5.15
C SER A 25 -1.27 10.17 4.44
N TRP A 26 -0.14 10.11 5.15
CA TRP A 26 1.17 10.24 4.53
C TRP A 26 1.44 9.08 3.55
N TYR A 27 1.04 7.86 3.90
CA TYR A 27 1.19 6.72 3.00
C TYR A 27 0.34 6.86 1.73
N ASP A 28 -0.91 7.32 1.87
CA ASP A 28 -1.80 7.62 0.74
C ASP A 28 -1.22 8.70 -0.18
N GLU A 29 -0.76 9.82 0.40
CA GLU A 29 -0.18 10.94 -0.34
C GLU A 29 1.09 10.52 -1.10
N VAL A 30 1.98 9.76 -0.45
CA VAL A 30 3.21 9.27 -1.09
C VAL A 30 2.88 8.29 -2.21
N ALA A 31 1.95 7.35 -2.00
CA ALA A 31 1.52 6.42 -3.04
C ALA A 31 0.97 7.14 -4.28
N LYS A 32 0.12 8.15 -4.07
CA LYS A 32 -0.47 8.98 -5.14
C LYS A 32 0.54 9.87 -5.85
N SER A 33 1.63 10.27 -5.19
CA SER A 33 2.66 11.12 -5.80
C SER A 33 3.48 10.39 -6.88
N VAL A 34 3.53 9.05 -6.82
CA VAL A 34 4.34 8.21 -7.72
C VAL A 34 3.47 7.42 -8.69
N TYR A 35 2.38 6.83 -8.22
CA TYR A 35 1.50 6.02 -9.07
C TYR A 35 0.51 6.90 -9.83
N LYS A 36 0.54 6.82 -11.17
CA LYS A 36 -0.27 7.67 -12.06
C LYS A 36 -1.28 6.82 -12.85
N PRO A 37 -2.41 6.42 -12.26
CA PRO A 37 -3.38 5.56 -12.92
C PRO A 37 -4.02 6.21 -14.13
N GLU A 38 -4.09 7.53 -14.20
CA GLU A 38 -4.69 8.26 -15.33
C GLU A 38 -3.99 7.93 -16.65
N ILE A 39 -2.65 7.87 -16.63
CA ILE A 39 -1.84 7.53 -17.82
C ILE A 39 -2.10 6.08 -18.25
N TYR A 40 -2.25 5.17 -17.27
CA TYR A 40 -2.57 3.77 -17.55
C TYR A 40 -3.97 3.61 -18.15
N LEU A 41 -4.98 4.32 -17.62
CA LEU A 41 -6.35 4.28 -18.13
C LEU A 41 -6.50 4.96 -19.49
N GLU A 42 -5.73 6.02 -19.77
CA GLU A 42 -5.65 6.63 -21.10
C GLU A 42 -5.11 5.62 -22.13
N ALA A 43 -4.01 4.93 -21.81
CA ALA A 43 -3.46 3.89 -22.68
C ALA A 43 -4.43 2.72 -22.86
N ALA A 44 -5.13 2.31 -21.80
CA ALA A 44 -6.17 1.30 -21.86
C ALA A 44 -7.30 1.70 -22.80
N ARG A 45 -7.74 2.97 -22.75
CA ARG A 45 -8.84 3.47 -23.60
C ARG A 45 -8.48 3.36 -25.07
N LEU A 46 -7.25 3.72 -25.43
CA LEU A 46 -6.75 3.59 -26.80
C LEU A 46 -6.79 2.14 -27.29
N LEU A 47 -6.39 1.17 -26.45
CA LEU A 47 -6.44 -0.25 -26.82
C LEU A 47 -7.86 -0.76 -27.02
N VAL A 48 -8.81 -0.32 -26.19
CA VAL A 48 -10.23 -0.68 -26.33
C VAL A 48 -10.83 -0.07 -27.59
N ASP A 49 -10.55 1.21 -27.87
CA ASP A 49 -11.05 1.90 -29.06
C ASP A 49 -10.53 1.26 -30.37
N GLU A 50 -9.31 0.71 -30.35
CA GLU A 50 -8.72 -0.05 -31.46
C GLU A 50 -9.21 -1.51 -31.55
N GLY A 51 -10.02 -1.97 -30.59
CA GLY A 51 -10.51 -3.36 -30.52
C GLY A 51 -9.42 -4.38 -30.18
N LEU A 52 -8.34 -3.95 -29.54
CA LEU A 52 -7.21 -4.79 -29.13
C LEU A 52 -7.34 -5.35 -27.71
N ALA A 53 -8.29 -4.83 -26.94
CA ALA A 53 -8.61 -5.27 -25.58
C ALA A 53 -10.10 -5.07 -25.28
N ASP A 54 -10.63 -5.80 -24.30
CA ASP A 54 -12.04 -5.67 -23.91
C ASP A 54 -12.20 -4.57 -22.83
N GLU A 55 -13.33 -3.86 -22.85
CA GLU A 55 -13.66 -2.85 -21.81
C GLU A 55 -13.59 -3.47 -20.40
N ALA A 56 -13.91 -4.76 -20.25
CA ALA A 56 -13.93 -5.45 -18.97
C ALA A 56 -12.54 -5.77 -18.39
N ASP A 57 -11.47 -5.63 -19.18
CA ASP A 57 -10.10 -5.97 -18.75
C ASP A 57 -9.48 -4.90 -17.84
N PHE A 58 -10.10 -3.72 -17.76
CA PHE A 58 -9.52 -2.56 -17.11
C PHE A 58 -10.37 -2.04 -15.94
N PRO A 59 -9.73 -1.52 -14.88
CA PRO A 59 -10.40 -1.08 -13.66
C PRO A 59 -10.87 0.39 -13.75
N TRP A 60 -11.80 0.70 -14.66
CA TRP A 60 -12.25 2.08 -14.95
C TRP A 60 -12.76 2.84 -13.72
N ASP A 61 -13.48 2.16 -12.83
CA ASP A 61 -14.14 2.77 -11.66
C ASP A 61 -13.36 2.58 -10.35
N SER A 62 -12.10 2.14 -10.42
CA SER A 62 -11.32 1.90 -9.22
C SER A 62 -10.95 3.19 -8.49
N ASP A 63 -11.07 3.19 -7.16
CA ASP A 63 -10.52 4.22 -6.28
C ASP A 63 -8.99 4.10 -6.11
N GLY A 64 -8.37 3.17 -6.84
CA GLY A 64 -6.95 2.83 -6.76
C GLY A 64 -6.58 1.93 -5.59
N TYR A 65 -7.53 1.45 -4.78
CA TYR A 65 -7.31 0.51 -3.68
C TYR A 65 -7.93 -0.85 -3.98
N LYS A 66 -7.15 -1.91 -3.73
CA LYS A 66 -7.71 -3.27 -3.69
C LYS A 66 -8.52 -3.47 -2.41
N ALA A 67 -9.41 -4.46 -2.43
CA ALA A 67 -10.01 -4.97 -1.20
C ALA A 67 -8.92 -5.44 -0.21
N PRO A 68 -9.20 -5.47 1.10
CA PRO A 68 -8.25 -5.97 2.10
C PRO A 68 -7.75 -7.36 1.74
N THR A 69 -6.45 -7.58 1.85
CA THR A 69 -5.83 -8.89 1.64
C THR A 69 -6.18 -9.78 2.83
N PRO A 70 -6.77 -10.96 2.60
CA PRO A 70 -7.19 -11.84 3.68
C PRO A 70 -5.97 -12.48 4.38
N ALA A 71 -6.17 -12.95 5.60
CA ALA A 71 -5.10 -13.43 6.47
C ALA A 71 -4.35 -14.62 5.86
N GLU A 72 -5.06 -15.52 5.19
CA GLU A 72 -4.52 -16.71 4.53
C GLU A 72 -3.53 -16.41 3.40
N ASP A 73 -3.61 -15.21 2.81
CA ASP A 73 -2.73 -14.76 1.72
C ASP A 73 -1.50 -14.01 2.23
N ILE A 74 -1.40 -13.78 3.54
CA ILE A 74 -0.31 -13.07 4.19
C ILE A 74 0.52 -14.04 5.04
N ILE A 75 1.85 -14.01 4.88
CA ILE A 75 2.78 -14.92 5.60
C ILE A 75 2.65 -14.83 7.13
N ASP A 76 2.29 -13.67 7.66
CA ASP A 76 2.11 -13.43 9.09
C ASP A 76 0.72 -13.88 9.60
N GLY A 77 -0.19 -14.34 8.73
CA GLY A 77 -1.54 -14.77 9.10
C GLY A 77 -2.44 -13.63 9.59
N ILE A 78 -2.14 -12.39 9.21
CA ILE A 78 -2.83 -11.17 9.65
C ILE A 78 -3.35 -10.44 8.41
N PRO A 79 -4.64 -10.09 8.35
CA PRO A 79 -5.21 -9.41 7.19
C PRO A 79 -4.64 -8.01 7.05
N TYR A 80 -4.49 -7.56 5.81
CA TYR A 80 -3.93 -6.25 5.49
C TYR A 80 -4.95 -5.38 4.78
N ASP A 81 -5.24 -4.21 5.35
CA ASP A 81 -6.00 -3.15 4.70
C ASP A 81 -5.10 -1.95 4.43
N ALA A 82 -4.89 -1.64 3.15
CA ALA A 82 -4.07 -0.51 2.72
C ALA A 82 -4.65 0.86 3.10
N LYS A 83 -5.92 0.93 3.54
CA LYS A 83 -6.52 2.16 4.06
C LYS A 83 -6.21 2.39 5.54
N ALA A 84 -5.65 1.40 6.23
CA ALA A 84 -5.28 1.47 7.65
C ALA A 84 -3.90 0.84 7.92
N PRO A 85 -2.81 1.32 7.29
CA PRO A 85 -1.48 0.71 7.41
C PRO A 85 -0.94 0.74 8.85
N ASN A 86 -1.24 1.77 9.64
CA ASN A 86 -0.81 1.79 11.05
C ASN A 86 -1.52 0.73 11.91
N ALA A 87 -2.81 0.50 11.69
CA ALA A 87 -3.53 -0.57 12.38
C ALA A 87 -2.94 -1.96 12.07
N TYR A 88 -2.51 -2.16 10.82
CA TYR A 88 -1.80 -3.37 10.43
C TYR A 88 -0.45 -3.49 11.15
N LEU A 89 0.38 -2.44 11.17
CA LEU A 89 1.67 -2.44 11.87
C LEU A 89 1.53 -2.81 13.36
N ASP A 90 0.55 -2.21 14.05
CA ASP A 90 0.32 -2.44 15.47
C ASP A 90 -0.11 -3.88 15.78
N SER A 91 -0.78 -4.55 14.83
CA SER A 91 -1.25 -5.92 14.99
C SER A 91 -0.14 -6.99 14.87
N LEU A 92 0.99 -6.65 14.26
CA LEU A 92 2.06 -7.61 13.95
C LEU A 92 2.84 -8.01 15.22
N PRO A 93 3.28 -9.28 15.39
CA PRO A 93 4.13 -9.64 16.52
C PRO A 93 5.53 -9.01 16.49
N ILE A 94 6.09 -8.82 15.29
CA ILE A 94 7.47 -8.37 15.05
C ILE A 94 7.49 -7.20 14.05
N GLY A 95 8.23 -6.15 14.41
CA GLY A 95 8.42 -4.94 13.61
C GLY A 95 8.28 -3.68 14.46
N LEU A 96 8.65 -2.52 13.91
CA LEU A 96 8.38 -1.22 14.52
C LEU A 96 6.89 -0.89 14.48
N LYS A 97 6.36 -0.37 15.59
CA LYS A 97 4.94 -0.07 15.81
C LYS A 97 4.74 1.32 16.40
N GLY A 98 3.58 1.93 16.17
CA GLY A 98 3.28 3.28 16.65
C GLY A 98 4.49 4.23 16.52
N GLU A 99 4.89 4.81 17.64
CA GLU A 99 5.98 5.78 17.75
C GLU A 99 7.39 5.16 17.84
N GLN A 100 7.53 3.83 17.67
CA GLN A 100 8.82 3.14 17.87
C GLN A 100 9.87 3.55 16.85
N VAL A 101 11.08 3.82 17.34
CA VAL A 101 12.25 4.15 16.52
C VAL A 101 13.44 3.28 16.92
N VAL A 102 14.41 3.12 16.02
CA VAL A 102 15.68 2.44 16.31
C VAL A 102 16.72 3.48 16.70
N GLU A 103 17.20 3.41 17.95
CA GLU A 103 18.32 4.21 18.46
C GLU A 103 19.52 3.30 18.73
N GLY A 104 20.55 3.41 17.89
CA GLY A 104 21.70 2.50 17.94
C GLY A 104 21.28 1.07 17.60
N THR A 105 21.28 0.19 18.61
CA THR A 105 20.83 -1.22 18.49
C THR A 105 19.55 -1.51 19.26
N GLU A 106 18.91 -0.48 19.82
CA GLU A 106 17.71 -0.64 20.67
C GLU A 106 16.49 -0.03 19.99
N VAL A 107 15.32 -0.63 20.23
CA VAL A 107 14.02 -0.03 19.89
C VAL A 107 13.58 0.83 21.07
N LYS A 108 13.17 2.07 20.80
CA LYS A 108 12.64 3.04 21.78
C LYS A 108 11.25 3.50 21.35
N GLY A 109 10.43 3.96 22.30
CA GLY A 109 9.05 4.39 22.07
C GLY A 109 8.04 3.38 22.59
#